data_AF-A0AA92ULX6-F1
#
_entry.id   AF-A0AA92ULX6-F1
#
_cell.length_a   1.000
_cell.length_b   1.000
_cell.length_c   1.000
_cell.angle_alpha   90.00
_cell.angle_beta   90.00
_cell.angle_gamma   90.00
#
_symmetry.space_group_name_H-M   'P 1'
#
loop_
_entity.id
_entity.type
_entity.pdbx_description
1 polymer ?
#
loop_
_entity_poly.entity_id
_entity_poly.type
_entity_poly.pdbx_seq_one_letter_code
_entity_poly.pdbx_strand_id
1 'polypeptide(L)' 'AQESASLLRIKDSFKKIIIVKDDIKPKRNEDGILTIGLKDFLLDKNSLNY' A
#
# COMPACT_ATOMS: atom_id res chain seq x y z
N ALA A 1 13.18 -5.67 -1.94
CA ALA A 1 12.14 -6.37 -2.72
C ALA A 1 11.55 -7.59 -1.98
N GLN A 2 11.60 -7.66 -0.64
CA GLN A 2 11.37 -8.92 0.08
C GLN A 2 9.89 -9.21 0.39
N GLU A 3 9.00 -8.22 0.44
CA GLU A 3 7.63 -8.40 0.99
C GLU A 3 6.49 -8.08 0.01
N SER A 4 6.76 -7.84 -1.28
CA SER A 4 5.73 -7.58 -2.31
C SER A 4 5.46 -8.76 -3.25
N ALA A 5 6.32 -9.80 -3.22
CA ALA A 5 6.21 -10.91 -4.17
C ALA A 5 4.92 -11.75 -4.01
N SER A 6 4.41 -11.88 -2.78
CA SER A 6 3.13 -12.57 -2.52
C SER A 6 1.93 -11.79 -3.07
N LEU A 7 2.00 -10.45 -3.05
CA LEU A 7 0.99 -9.54 -3.57
C LEU A 7 0.90 -9.62 -5.09
N LEU A 8 2.03 -9.80 -5.78
CA LEU A 8 2.05 -9.93 -7.25
C LEU A 8 1.61 -11.31 -7.76
N ARG A 9 1.71 -12.35 -6.92
CA ARG A 9 1.43 -13.73 -7.32
C ARG A 9 -0.07 -14.05 -7.46
N ILE A 10 -0.94 -13.24 -6.88
CA ILE A 10 -2.39 -13.43 -6.95
C ILE A 10 -2.98 -12.45 -7.97
N LYS A 11 -3.43 -13.00 -9.10
CA LYS A 11 -4.27 -12.28 -10.07
C LYS A 11 -5.68 -12.18 -9.53
N ASP A 12 -5.92 -11.11 -8.80
CA ASP A 12 -7.22 -10.73 -8.25
C ASP A 12 -7.49 -9.24 -8.54
N SER A 13 -8.72 -8.81 -8.28
CA SER A 13 -9.14 -7.41 -8.40
C SER A 13 -9.10 -6.67 -7.06
N PHE A 14 -8.42 -7.19 -6.04
CA PHE A 14 -8.34 -6.54 -4.73
C PHE A 14 -7.37 -5.36 -4.78
N LYS A 15 -7.70 -4.30 -4.04
CA LYS A 15 -6.74 -3.22 -3.74
C LYS A 15 -5.63 -3.79 -2.86
N LYS A 16 -4.38 -3.62 -3.29
CA LYS A 16 -3.19 -4.11 -2.59
C LYS A 16 -2.46 -2.95 -1.91
N ILE A 17 -2.24 -3.07 -0.61
CA ILE A 17 -1.68 -1.99 0.22
C ILE A 17 -0.56 -2.54 1.10
N ILE A 18 0.58 -1.84 1.15
CA ILE A 18 1.70 -2.09 2.06
C ILE A 18 1.73 -0.94 3.06
N ILE A 19 1.64 -1.27 4.36
CA ILE A 19 1.69 -0.30 5.45
C ILE A 19 3.07 -0.40 6.10
N VAL A 20 3.80 0.72 6.15
CA VAL A 20 5.13 0.79 6.78
C VAL A 20 5.09 1.66 8.03
N LYS A 21 5.98 1.43 9.00
CA LYS A 21 6.07 2.26 10.20
C LYS A 21 6.57 3.69 9.90
N ASP A 22 7.30 3.86 8.82
CA ASP A 22 7.94 5.12 8.46
C ASP A 22 6.93 6.20 8.02
N ASP A 23 7.33 7.46 8.22
CA ASP A 23 6.58 8.64 7.79
C ASP A 23 6.87 8.88 6.30
N ILE A 24 6.07 8.25 5.43
CA ILE A 24 6.22 8.34 3.98
C ILE A 24 4.94 8.84 3.36
N LYS A 25 5.06 9.62 2.28
CA LYS A 25 3.90 9.99 1.48
C LYS A 25 3.32 8.74 0.79
N PRO A 26 1.98 8.59 0.76
CA PRO A 26 1.33 7.53 0.00
C PRO A 26 1.81 7.53 -1.45
N LYS A 27 2.19 6.35 -1.98
CA LYS A 27 2.64 6.21 -3.37
C LYS A 27 2.18 4.88 -3.96
N ARG A 28 1.79 4.89 -5.24
CA ARG A 28 1.51 3.69 -6.01
C ARG A 28 2.72 3.32 -6.87
N ASN A 29 3.04 2.03 -6.93
CA ASN A 29 4.05 1.52 -7.88
C ASN A 29 3.40 1.15 -9.22
N GLU A 30 4.22 0.71 -10.17
CA GLU A 30 3.79 0.29 -11.51
C GLU A 30 2.82 -0.90 -11.50
N ASP A 31 2.87 -1.72 -10.44
CA ASP A 31 1.95 -2.85 -10.24
C ASP A 31 0.62 -2.45 -9.56
N GLY A 32 0.41 -1.16 -9.29
CA GLY A 32 -0.81 -0.64 -8.66
C GLY A 32 -0.91 -0.88 -7.14
N ILE A 33 0.19 -1.27 -6.48
CA ILE A 33 0.26 -1.46 -5.02
C ILE A 33 0.48 -0.10 -4.35
N LEU A 34 -0.40 0.26 -3.42
CA LEU A 34 -0.26 1.45 -2.59
C LEU A 34 0.72 1.17 -1.43
N THR A 35 1.75 1.99 -1.27
CA THR A 35 2.58 2.00 -0.06
C THR A 35 2.26 3.26 0.74
N ILE A 36 1.91 3.11 2.01
CA ILE A 36 1.48 4.20 2.90
C ILE A 36 2.12 4.08 4.29
N GLY A 37 2.40 5.20 4.94
CA GLY A 37 2.85 5.23 6.32
C GLY A 37 1.75 4.83 7.31
N LEU A 38 2.13 4.24 8.45
CA LEU A 38 1.20 3.76 9.48
C LEU A 38 0.31 4.88 10.02
N LYS A 39 0.89 6.07 10.23
CA LYS A 39 0.14 7.23 10.73
C LYS A 39 -0.92 7.68 9.72
N ASP A 40 -0.54 7.83 8.45
CA ASP A 40 -1.47 8.23 7.39
C ASP A 40 -2.60 7.20 7.22
N PHE A 41 -2.26 5.90 7.28
CA PHE A 41 -3.26 4.84 7.23
C PHE A 41 -4.30 4.93 8.35
N LEU A 42 -3.85 5.17 9.59
CA LEU A 42 -4.71 5.19 10.77
C LEU A 42 -5.47 6.51 10.96
N LEU A 43 -4.89 7.64 10.53
CA LEU A 43 -5.41 8.98 10.83
C LEU A 43 -6.21 9.59 9.68
N ASP A 44 -5.96 9.18 8.44
CA ASP A 44 -6.75 9.63 7.29
C ASP A 44 -7.89 8.66 6.98
N LYS A 45 -9.13 9.15 7.08
CA LYS A 45 -10.34 8.39 6.74
C LYS A 45 -10.40 8.02 5.25
N ASN A 46 -9.67 8.72 4.39
CA ASN A 46 -9.58 8.44 2.96
C ASN A 46 -8.36 7.60 2.59
N SER A 47 -7.67 6.99 3.56
CA SER A 47 -6.41 6.29 3.35
C SER A 47 -6.46 5.11 2.35
N LEU A 48 -7.64 4.62 2.03
CA LEU A 48 -7.88 3.54 1.06
C LEU A 48 -8.18 4.04 -0.37
N ASN A 49 -8.25 5.36 -0.58
CA ASN A 49 -8.68 6.00 -1.83
C ASN A 49 -7.58 6.78 -2.55
N TYR A 50 -6.35 6.75 -2.05
CA TYR A 50 -5.15 7.21 -2.76
C TYR A 50 -4.90 6.44 -4.06
#